data_AF-A0A962WM82-F1
#
_entry.id   AF-A0A962WM82-F1
#
_cell.length_a   1.000
_cell.length_b   1.000
_cell.length_c   1.000
_cell.angle_alpha   90.00
_cell.angle_beta   90.00
_cell.angle_gamma   90.00
#
_symmetry.space_group_name_H-M   'P 1'
#
loop_
_entity.id
_entity.type
_entity.pdbx_description
1 polymer ?
#
loop_
_entity_poly.entity_id
_entity_poly.type
_entity_poly.pdbx_seq_one_letter_code
_entity_poly.pdbx_strand_id
1 'polypeptide(L)'
;MFAFGILGVLIRRLRIPAPTILIGFVLSALLEDNLRRALLISQGDVLALFKSPLAIGLHTATLIIVVTVTYRAIRRSRFGRVGSAVAQE
;
A
#
# COMPACT_ATOMS: atom_id res chain seq x y z
N MET A 1 10.65 1.94 25.11
CA MET A 1 10.87 0.49 25.30
C MET A 1 9.56 -0.30 25.29
N PHE A 2 8.60 0.01 26.16
CA PHE A 2 7.27 -0.65 26.14
C PHE A 2 6.55 -0.59 24.79
N ALA A 3 6.61 0.54 24.07
CA ALA A 3 6.02 0.71 22.75
C ALA A 3 6.59 -0.29 21.70
N PHE A 4 7.90 -0.55 21.71
CA PHE A 4 8.52 -1.53 20.82
C PHE A 4 8.15 -2.97 21.17
N GLY A 5 7.93 -3.26 22.47
CA GLY A 5 7.41 -4.56 22.92
C GLY A 5 5.99 -4.83 22.41
N ILE A 6 5.10 -3.82 22.49
CA ILE A 6 3.73 -3.91 21.96
C ILE A 6 3.76 -4.08 20.43
N LEU A 7 4.61 -3.32 19.73
CA LEU A 7 4.77 -3.40 18.28
C LEU A 7 5.24 -4.80 17.83
N GLY A 8 6.21 -5.39 18.54
CA GLY A 8 6.69 -6.75 18.26
C GLY A 8 5.60 -7.82 18.44
N VAL A 9 4.78 -7.70 19.48
CA VAL A 9 3.63 -8.61 19.69
C VAL A 9 2.57 -8.43 18.59
N LEU A 10 2.30 -7.21 18.16
CA LEU A 10 1.35 -6.92 17.08
C LEU A 10 1.79 -7.54 15.75
N ILE A 11 3.06 -7.35 15.38
CA ILE A 11 3.65 -7.94 14.16
C ILE A 11 3.56 -9.47 14.21
N ARG A 12 3.84 -10.07 15.37
CA ARG A 12 3.73 -11.53 15.57
C ARG A 12 2.27 -12.02 15.46
N ARG A 13 1.31 -11.27 15.99
CA ARG A 13 -0.13 -11.60 15.90
C ARG A 13 -0.65 -11.50 14.46
N LEU A 14 -0.17 -10.53 13.68
CA LEU A 14 -0.57 -10.33 12.29
C LEU A 14 0.13 -11.31 11.31
N ARG A 15 1.06 -12.15 11.80
CA ARG A 15 1.85 -13.10 10.99
C ARG A 15 2.49 -12.43 9.76
N ILE A 16 2.88 -11.16 9.89
CA ILE A 16 3.49 -10.42 8.79
C ILE A 16 4.90 -10.98 8.57
N PRO A 17 5.22 -11.45 7.36
CA PRO A 17 6.54 -12.00 7.08
C PRO A 17 7.57 -10.86 7.03
N ALA A 18 8.79 -11.12 7.51
CA ALA A 18 9.87 -10.12 7.58
C ALA A 18 10.15 -9.38 6.25
N PRO A 19 10.09 -10.03 5.07
CA PRO A 19 10.25 -9.35 3.79
C PRO A 19 9.25 -8.20 3.57
N THR A 20 7.99 -8.34 4.02
CA THR A 20 6.96 -7.29 3.86
C THR A 20 7.32 -6.03 4.65
N ILE A 21 7.93 -6.19 5.82
CA ILE A 21 8.38 -5.06 6.64
C ILE A 21 9.58 -4.40 5.98
N LEU A 22 10.52 -5.20 5.46
CA LEU A 22 11.71 -4.69 4.77
C LEU A 22 11.36 -3.88 3.52
N ILE A 23 10.46 -4.38 2.67
CA ILE A 23 10.03 -3.63 1.48
C ILE A 23 9.32 -2.33 1.85
N GLY A 24 8.52 -2.33 2.93
CA GLY A 24 7.87 -1.12 3.42
C GLY A 24 8.88 -0.08 3.91
N PHE A 25 9.91 -0.54 4.62
CA PHE A 25 10.99 0.33 5.11
C PHE A 25 11.79 0.97 3.96
N VAL A 26 12.21 0.18 2.98
CA VAL A 26 12.96 0.69 1.80
C VAL A 26 12.08 1.63 0.98
N LEU A 27 10.82 1.24 0.74
CA LEU A 27 9.88 2.05 -0.03
C LEU A 27 9.58 3.39 0.65
N SER A 28 9.60 3.44 1.98
CA SER A 28 9.41 4.70 2.72
C SER A 28 10.50 5.72 2.40
N ALA A 29 11.77 5.30 2.35
CA ALA A 29 12.87 6.19 2.01
C ALA A 29 12.74 6.69 0.56
N LEU A 30 12.39 5.78 -0.36
CA LEU A 30 12.14 6.13 -1.76
C LEU A 30 10.96 7.10 -1.91
N LEU A 31 9.90 6.92 -1.14
CA LEU A 31 8.72 7.79 -1.16
C LEU A 31 9.09 9.21 -0.72
N GLU A 32 9.80 9.36 0.40
CA GLU A 32 10.24 10.66 0.91
C GLU A 32 11.15 11.39 -0.08
N ASP A 33 12.10 10.68 -0.69
CA ASP A 33 13.00 11.24 -1.69
C ASP A 33 12.25 11.74 -2.92
N ASN A 34 11.29 10.96 -3.43
CA ASN A 34 10.48 11.35 -4.58
C ASN A 34 9.50 12.48 -4.24
N LEU A 35 8.90 12.47 -3.04
CA LEU A 35 8.03 13.54 -2.58
C LEU A 35 8.81 14.85 -2.45
N ARG A 36 9.98 14.82 -1.82
CA ARG A 36 10.87 15.98 -1.71
C ARG A 36 11.28 16.50 -3.07
N ARG A 37 11.70 15.63 -3.99
CA ARG A 37 12.04 16.03 -5.37
C ARG A 37 10.86 16.68 -6.09
N ALA A 38 9.68 16.09 -6.00
CA ALA A 38 8.47 16.64 -6.61
C ALA A 38 8.12 18.04 -6.05
N LEU A 39 8.21 18.21 -4.73
CA LEU A 39 7.94 19.49 -4.06
C LEU A 39 9.01 20.54 -4.37
N LEU A 40 10.28 20.15 -4.48
CA LEU A 40 11.34 21.07 -4.91
C LEU A 40 11.09 21.57 -6.34
N ILE A 41 10.65 20.69 -7.24
CA ILE A 41 10.29 21.05 -8.63
C ILE A 41 9.04 21.93 -8.66
N SER A 42 8.04 21.68 -7.81
CA SER A 42 6.81 22.48 -7.71
C SER A 42 6.95 23.73 -6.84
N GLN A 43 8.17 24.10 -6.42
CA GLN A 43 8.44 25.25 -5.55
C GLN A 43 7.64 25.23 -4.22
N GLY A 44 7.40 24.03 -3.69
CA GLY A 44 6.64 23.82 -2.47
C GLY A 44 5.11 23.74 -2.66
N ASP A 45 4.58 23.86 -3.89
CA ASP A 45 3.15 23.68 -4.14
C ASP A 45 2.78 22.18 -4.03
N VAL A 46 2.15 21.80 -2.92
CA VAL A 46 1.62 20.45 -2.68
C VAL A 46 0.46 20.11 -3.60
N LEU A 47 -0.27 21.10 -4.13
CA LEU A 47 -1.36 20.88 -5.06
C LEU A 47 -0.85 20.47 -6.45
N ALA A 48 0.43 20.71 -6.75
CA ALA A 48 1.03 20.27 -8.01
C ALA A 48 0.97 18.73 -8.18
N LEU A 49 0.96 17.98 -7.07
CA LEU A 49 0.76 16.53 -7.06
C LEU A 49 -0.62 16.11 -7.60
N PHE A 50 -1.62 17.00 -7.58
CA PHE A 50 -3.00 16.71 -8.02
C PHE A 50 -3.43 17.51 -9.25
N LYS A 51 -2.65 18.51 -9.68
CA LYS A 51 -2.99 19.41 -10.80
C LYS A 51 -2.57 18.87 -12.17
N SER A 52 -1.53 18.02 -12.23
CA SER A 52 -1.06 17.49 -13.52
C SER A 52 -2.11 16.57 -14.15
N PRO A 53 -2.42 16.70 -15.46
CA PRO A 53 -3.32 15.78 -16.16
C PRO A 53 -2.92 14.31 -16.00
N LEU A 54 -1.61 14.04 -15.97
CA LEU A 54 -1.07 12.71 -15.73
C LEU A 54 -1.35 12.24 -14.30
N ALA A 55 -1.18 13.12 -13.31
CA ALA A 55 -1.43 12.77 -11.92
C ALA A 55 -2.92 12.48 -11.66
N ILE A 56 -3.82 13.27 -12.25
CA ILE A 56 -5.27 13.02 -12.19
C ILE A 56 -5.60 11.65 -12.78
N GLY A 57 -5.02 11.31 -13.94
CA GLY A 57 -5.20 9.99 -14.57
C GLY A 57 -4.73 8.86 -13.67
N LEU A 58 -3.53 8.98 -13.08
CA LEU A 58 -2.97 7.98 -12.17
C LEU A 58 -3.80 7.83 -10.90
N HIS A 59 -4.16 8.93 -10.24
CA HIS A 59 -5.01 8.90 -9.04
C HIS A 59 -6.37 8.27 -9.32
N THR A 60 -6.99 8.58 -10.46
CA THR A 60 -8.26 7.97 -10.88
C THR A 60 -8.12 6.46 -11.07
N ALA A 61 -7.08 6.02 -11.78
CA ALA A 61 -6.81 4.60 -11.99
C ALA A 61 -6.55 3.86 -10.66
N THR A 62 -5.71 4.43 -9.78
CA THR A 62 -5.47 3.89 -8.43
C THR A 62 -6.77 3.77 -7.65
N LEU A 63 -7.62 4.80 -7.66
CA LEU A 63 -8.90 4.79 -6.96
C LEU A 63 -9.81 3.68 -7.47
N ILE A 64 -9.94 3.52 -8.80
CA ILE A 64 -10.74 2.46 -9.42
C ILE A 64 -10.24 1.08 -8.99
N ILE A 65 -8.92 0.84 -9.01
CA ILE A 65 -8.33 -0.43 -8.62
C ILE A 65 -8.60 -0.71 -7.13
N VAL A 66 -8.30 0.23 -6.25
CA VAL A 66 -8.48 0.07 -4.80
C VAL A 66 -9.95 -0.18 -4.44
N VAL A 67 -10.87 0.59 -5.04
CA VAL A 67 -12.32 0.42 -4.83
C VAL A 67 -12.76 -0.95 -5.34
N THR A 68 -12.36 -1.35 -6.55
CA THR A 68 -12.76 -2.63 -7.13
C THR A 68 -12.22 -3.81 -6.33
N VAL A 69 -10.95 -3.78 -5.92
CA VAL A 69 -10.31 -4.84 -5.12
C VAL A 69 -10.96 -4.92 -3.75
N THR A 70 -11.13 -3.79 -3.06
CA THR A 70 -11.74 -3.75 -1.72
C THR A 70 -13.19 -4.20 -1.77
N TYR A 71 -13.97 -3.72 -2.74
CA TYR A 71 -15.36 -4.13 -2.93
C TYR A 71 -15.47 -5.62 -3.25
N ARG A 72 -14.61 -6.16 -4.13
CA ARG A 72 -14.59 -7.60 -4.40
C ARG A 72 -14.11 -8.40 -3.20
N ALA A 73 -13.17 -7.92 -2.40
CA ALA A 73 -12.71 -8.60 -1.19
C ALA A 73 -13.81 -8.68 -0.12
N ILE A 74 -14.53 -7.57 0.09
CA ILE A 74 -15.68 -7.51 1.02
C ILE A 74 -16.87 -8.32 0.50
N ARG A 75 -17.09 -8.40 -0.82
CA ARG A 75 -18.14 -9.28 -1.38
C ARG A 75 -17.74 -10.74 -1.46
N ARG A 76 -16.44 -11.05 -1.63
CA ARG A 76 -15.90 -12.42 -1.64
C ARG A 76 -15.74 -13.05 -0.27
N SER A 77 -15.87 -12.30 0.82
CA SER A 77 -16.02 -12.92 2.15
C SER A 77 -17.32 -13.73 2.30
N ARG A 78 -18.17 -13.81 1.25
CA ARG A 78 -19.25 -14.81 1.09
C ARG A 78 -18.89 -16.03 0.21
N PHE A 79 -17.72 -16.05 -0.44
CA PHE A 79 -17.28 -17.15 -1.31
C PHE A 79 -15.84 -17.55 -0.97
N GLY A 80 -15.71 -18.35 0.09
CA GLY A 80 -14.51 -19.15 0.30
C GLY A 80 -14.28 -20.11 -0.87
N ARG A 81 -13.02 -20.58 -0.99
CA ARG A 81 -12.53 -21.64 -1.90
C ARG A 81 -12.06 -21.21 -3.30
N VAL A 82 -10.99 -20.41 -3.39
CA VAL A 82 -10.11 -20.42 -4.58
C VAL A 82 -8.66 -20.67 -4.14
N GLY A 83 -8.43 -21.83 -3.52
CA GLY A 83 -7.10 -22.22 -3.05
C GLY A 83 -6.91 -23.70 -2.73
N SER A 84 -7.94 -24.56 -2.88
CA SER A 84 -7.81 -26.00 -2.65
C SER A 84 -7.60 -26.81 -3.95
N ALA A 85 -7.27 -26.18 -5.08
CA ALA A 85 -7.07 -26.86 -6.36
C ALA A 85 -5.58 -27.10 -6.72
N VAL A 86 -4.63 -26.62 -5.90
CA VAL A 86 -3.18 -26.81 -6.12
C VAL A 86 -2.62 -27.97 -5.27
N ALA A 87 -3.48 -28.68 -4.53
CA ALA A 87 -3.09 -29.85 -3.72
C ALA A 87 -3.34 -31.20 -4.43
N GLN A 88 -3.74 -31.18 -5.71
CA GLN A 88 -3.84 -32.36 -6.55
C GLN A 88 -3.22 -32.07 -7.92
N GLU A 89 -1.90 -32.01 -7.95
CA GLU A 89 -1.06 -32.56 -9.03
C GLU A 89 0.34 -32.81 -8.49
#